data_AF-W3WRM3-F1
#
_entry.id   AF-W3WRM3-F1
#
_cell.length_a   1.000
_cell.length_b   1.000
_cell.length_c   1.000
_cell.angle_alpha   90.00
_cell.angle_beta   90.00
_cell.angle_gamma   90.00
#
_symmetry.space_group_name_H-M   'P 1'
#
loop_
_entity.id
_entity.type
_entity.pdbx_description
1 polymer ?
#
loop_
_entity_poly.entity_id
_entity_poly.type
_entity_poly.pdbx_seq_one_letter_code
_entity_poly.pdbx_strand_id
1 'polypeptide(L)'
;MALSLAKTALFGILTAGLAVDACPTAAKRTGTCTSINQRKAWHNLTNDEKTSFINAELCIMNSPTRSGWIPGAKNLWDELHYTHIYQGNYMHYVGHFLPWHRWFVRTHEILLQECGYEGGHPYWDEPYDLANAPLNESSIFDPVYGFGGNGAGGGGGCIEDGPFANVTLHINKTSTEANYCISRNLNQDDLDQANTTNIAECMAYSNYTTAWECWNGYPHGAGHGAVGGLMSDPIESNGDPTFFLHHAWLDKMWAEWQTAWGNNYSDIGGPNVPPEYIIESSGLGFPSASILDYNGDGPDNHTSLNHVLWMDNIVDNVTIADVMELGGSTICAEYI
;
A
#
# COMPACT_ATOMS: atom_id res chain seq x y z
N MET A 1 3.02 -86.69 3.11
CA MET A 1 2.72 -86.50 1.68
C MET A 1 2.56 -85.01 1.46
N ALA A 2 3.63 -84.29 1.08
CA ALA A 2 3.95 -83.91 -0.31
C ALA A 2 2.74 -83.17 -0.95
N LEU A 3 2.83 -81.93 -1.43
CA LEU A 3 3.88 -81.32 -2.25
C LEU A 3 4.08 -79.82 -1.94
N SER A 4 5.34 -79.42 -2.01
CA SER A 4 5.83 -78.04 -2.17
C SER A 4 5.51 -77.53 -3.58
N LEU A 5 4.94 -76.33 -3.69
CA LEU A 5 4.88 -75.55 -4.93
C LEU A 5 5.51 -74.19 -4.66
N ALA A 6 6.75 -74.06 -5.15
CA ALA A 6 7.45 -72.79 -5.23
C ALA A 6 6.71 -71.84 -6.18
N LYS A 7 6.43 -70.62 -5.72
CA LYS A 7 6.05 -69.51 -6.60
C LYS A 7 7.19 -68.51 -6.63
N THR A 8 7.75 -68.40 -7.82
CA THR A 8 8.76 -67.43 -8.24
C THR A 8 8.22 -66.01 -8.12
N ALA A 9 9.08 -65.10 -7.65
CA ALA A 9 8.79 -63.69 -7.41
C ALA A 9 8.56 -62.89 -8.71
N LEU A 10 7.65 -61.92 -8.67
CA LEU A 10 7.79 -60.66 -9.39
C LEU A 10 7.72 -59.54 -8.35
N PHE A 11 8.87 -58.98 -7.99
CA PHE A 11 8.94 -57.70 -7.28
C PHE A 11 8.61 -56.60 -8.28
N GLY A 12 7.38 -56.11 -8.24
CA GLY A 12 7.02 -54.83 -8.88
C GLY A 12 7.60 -53.70 -8.04
N ILE A 13 8.64 -53.04 -8.55
CA ILE A 13 9.15 -51.79 -7.98
C ILE A 13 8.07 -50.73 -8.26
N LEU A 14 7.25 -50.42 -7.26
CA LEU A 14 6.40 -49.23 -7.26
C LEU A 14 7.33 -48.04 -6.98
N THR A 15 7.81 -47.38 -8.03
CA THR A 15 8.37 -46.04 -7.90
C THR A 15 7.22 -45.11 -7.50
N ALA A 16 7.14 -44.76 -6.22
CA ALA A 16 6.34 -43.63 -5.77
C ALA A 16 6.93 -42.37 -6.42
N GLY A 17 6.32 -41.94 -7.52
CA GLY A 17 6.61 -40.64 -8.11
C GLY A 17 6.20 -39.58 -7.08
N LEU A 18 7.19 -38.88 -6.54
CA LEU A 18 6.95 -37.61 -5.87
C LEU A 18 6.30 -36.70 -6.91
N ALA A 19 5.00 -36.44 -6.75
CA ALA A 19 4.37 -35.31 -7.40
C ALA A 19 5.00 -34.06 -6.81
N VAL A 20 6.00 -33.53 -7.50
CA VAL A 20 6.40 -32.14 -7.33
C VAL A 20 5.20 -31.33 -7.77
N ASP A 21 4.51 -30.72 -6.81
CA ASP A 21 3.56 -29.64 -7.07
C ASP A 21 4.31 -28.61 -7.90
N ALA A 22 3.97 -28.54 -9.18
CA ALA A 22 4.50 -27.53 -10.06
C ALA A 22 3.98 -26.20 -9.53
N CYS A 23 4.91 -25.35 -9.08
CA CYS A 23 4.68 -23.93 -8.89
C CYS A 23 3.86 -23.41 -10.09
N PRO A 24 2.79 -22.61 -9.86
CA PRO A 24 2.06 -22.02 -10.97
C PRO A 24 3.09 -21.30 -11.85
N THR A 25 3.19 -21.72 -13.11
CA THR A 25 4.04 -21.04 -14.08
C THR A 25 3.57 -19.59 -14.17
N ALA A 26 4.46 -18.65 -13.86
CA ALA A 26 4.21 -17.22 -13.98
C ALA A 26 3.49 -16.95 -15.31
N ALA A 27 2.29 -16.37 -15.22
CA ALA A 27 1.51 -16.00 -16.39
C ALA A 27 2.37 -15.14 -17.31
N LYS A 28 2.27 -15.35 -18.63
CA LYS A 28 2.95 -14.52 -19.64
C LYS A 28 2.55 -13.06 -19.42
N ARG A 29 3.48 -12.27 -18.87
CA ARG A 29 3.31 -10.83 -18.64
C ARG A 29 3.17 -10.13 -19.99
N THR A 30 2.08 -9.39 -20.15
CA THR A 30 1.74 -8.58 -21.33
C THR A 30 2.33 -7.17 -21.27
N GLY A 31 3.13 -6.87 -20.24
CA GLY A 31 3.72 -5.56 -20.01
C GLY A 31 4.65 -5.09 -21.14
N THR A 32 4.45 -3.85 -21.57
CA THR A 32 5.35 -3.11 -22.47
C THR A 32 6.55 -2.50 -21.75
N CYS A 33 6.62 -2.61 -20.41
CA CYS A 33 7.73 -2.07 -19.64
C CYS A 33 9.00 -2.93 -19.79
N THR A 34 10.13 -2.26 -20.03
CA THR A 34 11.41 -2.92 -20.33
C THR A 34 12.29 -3.13 -19.10
N SER A 35 12.04 -2.41 -18.00
CA SER A 35 12.75 -2.54 -16.72
C SER A 35 11.74 -2.48 -15.57
N ILE A 36 11.25 -3.64 -15.14
CA ILE A 36 10.24 -3.76 -14.09
C ILE A 36 10.86 -3.44 -12.72
N ASN A 37 10.21 -2.58 -11.94
CA ASN A 37 10.60 -2.31 -10.56
C ASN A 37 10.21 -3.50 -9.67
N GLN A 38 11.19 -4.10 -8.99
CA GLN A 38 10.96 -5.24 -8.10
C GLN A 38 10.70 -4.75 -6.68
N ARG A 39 9.44 -4.80 -6.26
CA ARG A 39 8.97 -4.39 -4.94
C ARG A 39 9.14 -5.55 -3.96
N LYS A 40 9.93 -5.34 -2.91
CA LYS A 40 10.31 -6.36 -1.92
C LYS A 40 9.72 -6.06 -0.54
N ALA A 41 9.46 -7.11 0.24
CA ALA A 41 9.12 -6.93 1.65
C ALA A 41 10.26 -6.22 2.39
N TRP A 42 9.95 -5.28 3.29
CA TRP A 42 10.95 -4.53 4.05
C TRP A 42 11.93 -5.44 4.80
N HIS A 43 11.44 -6.53 5.40
CA HIS A 43 12.25 -7.49 6.13
C HIS A 43 13.23 -8.28 5.24
N ASN A 44 13.00 -8.31 3.91
CA ASN A 44 13.87 -8.96 2.92
C ASN A 44 14.90 -8.01 2.29
N LEU A 45 14.82 -6.70 2.57
CA LEU A 45 15.84 -5.76 2.14
C LEU A 45 17.12 -5.93 2.95
N THR A 46 18.26 -5.81 2.27
CA THR A 46 19.56 -5.64 2.94
C THR A 46 19.63 -4.29 3.65
N ASN A 47 20.54 -4.15 4.61
CA ASN A 47 20.72 -2.87 5.30
C ASN A 47 21.13 -1.74 4.35
N ASP A 48 21.92 -2.02 3.30
CA ASP A 48 22.28 -1.02 2.30
C ASP A 48 21.06 -0.55 1.48
N GLU A 49 20.16 -1.49 1.13
CA GLU A 49 18.91 -1.15 0.46
C GLU A 49 17.97 -0.34 1.34
N LYS A 50 17.85 -0.69 2.63
CA LYS A 50 17.08 0.07 3.62
C LYS A 50 17.63 1.48 3.80
N THR A 51 18.95 1.60 3.95
CA THR A 51 19.63 2.90 4.05
C THR A 51 19.43 3.73 2.76
N SER A 52 19.51 3.12 1.58
CA SER A 52 19.26 3.80 0.31
C SER A 52 17.82 4.33 0.22
N PHE A 53 16.83 3.52 0.62
CA PHE A 53 15.43 3.95 0.69
C PHE A 53 15.23 5.13 1.67
N ILE A 54 15.72 4.99 2.91
CA ILE A 54 15.61 6.04 3.95
C ILE A 54 16.25 7.36 3.49
N ASN A 55 17.41 7.30 2.83
CA ASN A 55 18.07 8.49 2.31
C ASN A 55 17.24 9.17 1.20
N ALA A 56 16.59 8.39 0.34
CA ALA A 56 15.71 8.92 -0.69
C ALA A 56 14.43 9.54 -0.10
N GLU A 57 13.84 8.91 0.92
CA GLU A 57 12.71 9.45 1.69
C GLU A 57 13.04 10.84 2.28
N LEU A 58 14.17 10.92 2.99
CA LEU A 58 14.66 12.18 3.56
C LEU A 58 14.98 13.21 2.47
N CYS A 59 15.43 12.78 1.30
CA CYS A 59 15.61 13.66 0.15
C CYS A 59 14.27 14.25 -0.33
N ILE A 60 13.19 13.47 -0.41
CA ILE A 60 11.84 13.99 -0.74
C ILE A 60 11.41 15.04 0.31
N MET A 61 11.58 14.71 1.59
CA MET A 61 11.25 15.61 2.72
C MET A 61 12.10 16.89 2.78
N ASN A 62 13.20 16.97 2.04
CA ASN A 62 14.05 18.17 1.97
C ASN A 62 14.08 18.82 0.58
N SER A 63 13.42 18.22 -0.41
CA SER A 63 13.37 18.72 -1.78
C SER A 63 12.40 19.89 -1.91
N PRO A 64 12.69 20.90 -2.75
CA PRO A 64 11.79 22.02 -2.97
C PRO A 64 10.47 21.54 -3.58
N THR A 65 9.39 22.29 -3.33
CA THR A 65 8.08 22.04 -3.93
C THR A 65 8.15 22.00 -5.46
N ARG A 66 7.34 21.13 -6.08
CA ARG A 66 7.23 20.96 -7.53
C ARG A 66 6.08 21.77 -8.10
N SER A 67 4.91 21.68 -7.48
CA SER A 67 3.70 22.29 -8.01
C SER A 67 3.69 23.82 -7.81
N GLY A 68 4.25 24.26 -6.68
CA GLY A 68 4.39 25.67 -6.32
C GLY A 68 3.08 26.41 -6.02
N TRP A 69 1.93 25.73 -6.06
CA TRP A 69 0.62 26.37 -5.87
C TRP A 69 -0.02 26.08 -4.50
N ILE A 70 0.41 25.02 -3.81
CA ILE A 70 -0.11 24.63 -2.50
C ILE A 70 0.36 25.63 -1.44
N PRO A 71 -0.54 26.44 -0.84
CA PRO A 71 -0.16 27.38 0.20
C PRO A 71 0.45 26.65 1.39
N GLY A 72 1.51 27.19 1.97
CA GLY A 72 2.13 26.63 3.18
C GLY A 72 3.18 25.54 2.95
N ALA A 73 3.09 24.79 1.84
CA ALA A 73 4.02 23.73 1.50
C ALA A 73 5.48 24.23 1.45
N LYS A 74 6.38 23.49 2.11
CA LYS A 74 7.82 23.79 2.20
C LYS A 74 8.66 22.86 1.34
N ASN A 75 8.20 21.63 1.13
CA ASN A 75 8.92 20.58 0.43
C ASN A 75 7.96 19.66 -0.36
N LEU A 76 8.52 18.72 -1.13
CA LEU A 76 7.71 17.73 -1.86
C LEU A 76 6.86 16.84 -0.95
N TRP A 77 7.33 16.58 0.28
CA TRP A 77 6.58 15.80 1.24
C TRP A 77 5.28 16.49 1.66
N ASP A 78 5.30 17.81 1.88
CA ASP A 78 4.11 18.60 2.16
C ASP A 78 3.12 18.56 0.98
N GLU A 79 3.61 18.49 -0.26
CA GLU A 79 2.75 18.36 -1.44
C GLU A 79 2.07 16.98 -1.49
N LEU A 80 2.82 15.89 -1.26
CA LEU A 80 2.25 14.54 -1.14
C LEU A 80 1.23 14.45 0.01
N HIS A 81 1.58 15.03 1.15
CA HIS A 81 0.71 15.07 2.32
C HIS A 81 -0.59 15.84 2.04
N TYR A 82 -0.46 17.01 1.42
CA TYR A 82 -1.61 17.82 1.02
C TYR A 82 -2.51 17.08 0.02
N THR A 83 -1.95 16.36 -0.96
CA THR A 83 -2.74 15.60 -1.95
C THR A 83 -3.71 14.64 -1.30
N HIS A 84 -3.24 13.89 -0.30
CA HIS A 84 -4.07 12.97 0.45
C HIS A 84 -5.10 13.71 1.31
N ILE A 85 -4.70 14.76 2.04
CA ILE A 85 -5.63 15.57 2.83
C ILE A 85 -6.75 16.17 1.98
N TYR A 86 -6.39 16.76 0.83
CA TYR A 86 -7.31 17.48 -0.03
C TYR A 86 -8.32 16.54 -0.71
N GLN A 87 -7.91 15.32 -1.05
CA GLN A 87 -8.76 14.28 -1.60
C GLN A 87 -9.39 13.36 -0.52
N GLY A 88 -9.22 13.69 0.76
CA GLY A 88 -9.66 12.88 1.90
C GLY A 88 -11.12 12.46 1.89
N ASN A 89 -12.00 13.33 1.38
CA ASN A 89 -13.44 13.08 1.24
C ASN A 89 -13.82 12.40 -0.09
N TYR A 90 -12.84 11.97 -0.88
CA TYR A 90 -13.06 11.50 -2.25
C TYR A 90 -12.39 10.16 -2.57
N MET A 91 -11.39 9.71 -1.81
CA MET A 91 -10.63 8.49 -2.16
C MET A 91 -10.80 7.29 -1.21
N HIS A 92 -11.57 7.45 -0.12
CA HIS A 92 -11.85 6.38 0.86
C HIS A 92 -13.30 5.92 0.78
N TYR A 93 -13.58 4.63 1.01
CA TYR A 93 -14.94 4.08 0.92
C TYR A 93 -15.61 4.29 -0.46
N VAL A 94 -14.82 4.21 -1.53
CA VAL A 94 -15.18 4.50 -2.93
C VAL A 94 -14.62 3.44 -3.88
N GLY A 95 -15.18 3.35 -5.08
CA GLY A 95 -14.77 2.35 -6.07
C GLY A 95 -13.32 2.50 -6.55
N HIS A 96 -12.77 3.71 -6.51
CA HIS A 96 -11.40 4.00 -6.90
C HIS A 96 -10.38 3.94 -5.76
N PHE A 97 -10.76 3.45 -4.57
CA PHE A 97 -9.87 3.35 -3.40
C PHE A 97 -8.54 2.65 -3.72
N LEU A 98 -8.58 1.40 -4.21
CA LEU A 98 -7.37 0.63 -4.53
C LEU A 98 -6.54 1.24 -5.68
N PRO A 99 -7.12 1.60 -6.84
CA PRO A 99 -6.34 2.19 -7.94
C PRO A 99 -5.75 3.57 -7.60
N TRP A 100 -6.46 4.40 -6.82
CA TRP A 100 -5.92 5.69 -6.38
C TRP A 100 -4.68 5.49 -5.51
N HIS A 101 -4.73 4.59 -4.52
CA HIS A 101 -3.58 4.30 -3.66
C HIS A 101 -2.44 3.60 -4.41
N ARG A 102 -2.72 2.73 -5.39
CA ARG A 102 -1.70 2.18 -6.30
C ARG A 102 -0.96 3.31 -7.04
N TRP A 103 -1.70 4.27 -7.58
CA TRP A 103 -1.09 5.42 -8.27
C TRP A 103 -0.31 6.31 -7.29
N PHE A 104 -0.78 6.46 -6.05
CA PHE A 104 -0.08 7.23 -5.03
C PHE A 104 1.23 6.56 -4.59
N VAL A 105 1.25 5.24 -4.39
CA VAL A 105 2.48 4.45 -4.16
C VAL A 105 3.44 4.57 -5.34
N ARG A 106 2.95 4.53 -6.59
CA ARG A 106 3.78 4.72 -7.77
C ARG A 106 4.34 6.15 -7.87
N THR A 107 3.55 7.15 -7.50
CA THR A 107 3.99 8.55 -7.42
C THR A 107 5.13 8.69 -6.42
N HIS A 108 4.99 8.08 -5.24
CA HIS A 108 6.06 8.03 -4.24
C HIS A 108 7.32 7.32 -4.76
N GLU A 109 7.17 6.17 -5.43
CA GLU A 109 8.27 5.43 -6.06
C GLU A 109 9.02 6.26 -7.10
N ILE A 110 8.32 7.06 -7.92
CA ILE A 110 8.94 7.97 -8.88
C ILE A 110 9.77 9.03 -8.16
N LEU A 111 9.25 9.63 -7.08
CA LEU A 111 9.99 10.64 -6.30
C LEU A 111 11.23 10.05 -5.61
N LEU A 112 11.14 8.81 -5.12
CA LEU A 112 12.29 8.09 -4.57
C LEU A 112 13.37 7.90 -5.64
N GLN A 113 12.98 7.52 -6.86
CA GLN A 113 13.89 7.34 -8.00
C GLN A 113 14.57 8.65 -8.41
N GLU A 114 13.85 9.77 -8.37
CA GLU A 114 14.43 11.10 -8.60
C GLU A 114 15.44 11.50 -7.50
N CYS A 115 15.24 11.01 -6.28
CA CYS A 115 16.18 11.10 -5.17
C CYS A 115 17.29 10.04 -5.20
N GLY A 116 17.44 9.29 -6.30
CA GLY A 116 18.53 8.35 -6.53
C GLY A 116 18.31 6.95 -5.96
N TYR A 117 17.08 6.60 -5.57
CA TYR A 117 16.76 5.22 -5.20
C TYR A 117 16.66 4.33 -6.45
N GLU A 118 17.46 3.26 -6.50
CA GLU A 118 17.48 2.34 -7.65
C GLU A 118 16.61 1.09 -7.44
N GLY A 119 16.06 0.89 -6.24
CA GLY A 119 15.17 -0.23 -5.92
C GLY A 119 13.72 0.01 -6.37
N GLY A 120 12.90 -1.04 -6.31
CA GLY A 120 11.44 -0.92 -6.34
C GLY A 120 10.88 -0.59 -4.95
N HIS A 121 9.72 0.06 -4.90
CA HIS A 121 9.07 0.46 -3.65
C HIS A 121 8.89 -0.74 -2.71
N PRO A 122 9.41 -0.69 -1.46
CA PRO A 122 9.22 -1.78 -0.52
C PRO A 122 7.80 -1.83 0.02
N TYR A 123 7.41 -2.96 0.59
CA TYR A 123 6.12 -3.12 1.27
C TYR A 123 6.30 -3.65 2.68
N TRP A 124 5.34 -3.34 3.56
CA TRP A 124 5.28 -3.87 4.91
C TRP A 124 4.49 -5.18 4.92
N ASP A 125 5.17 -6.32 5.05
CA ASP A 125 4.48 -7.60 5.20
C ASP A 125 3.97 -7.78 6.64
N GLU A 126 2.81 -7.20 6.92
CA GLU A 126 2.17 -7.21 8.24
C GLU A 126 1.89 -8.62 8.78
N PRO A 127 1.38 -9.59 7.99
CA PRO A 127 1.24 -10.97 8.44
C PRO A 127 2.56 -11.62 8.84
N TYR A 128 3.66 -11.29 8.14
CA TYR A 128 4.97 -11.78 8.51
C TYR A 128 5.38 -11.22 9.88
N ASP A 129 5.27 -9.92 10.10
CA ASP A 129 5.65 -9.32 11.38
C ASP A 129 4.81 -9.90 12.53
N LEU A 130 3.49 -9.98 12.34
CA LEU A 130 2.57 -10.61 13.29
C LEU A 130 3.00 -12.04 13.68
N ALA A 131 3.50 -12.82 12.73
CA ALA A 131 3.88 -14.21 12.96
C ALA A 131 5.26 -14.40 13.61
N ASN A 132 6.13 -13.39 13.57
CA ASN A 132 7.55 -13.54 13.91
C ASN A 132 7.98 -12.83 15.18
N ALA A 133 7.44 -11.64 15.47
CA ALA A 133 7.86 -10.86 16.64
C ALA A 133 6.76 -9.89 17.10
N PRO A 134 6.80 -9.44 18.36
CA PRO A 134 6.01 -8.29 18.79
C PRO A 134 6.27 -7.08 17.89
N LEU A 135 5.25 -6.26 17.64
CA LEU A 135 5.29 -5.12 16.73
C LEU A 135 6.46 -4.17 17.01
N ASN A 136 6.75 -3.89 18.28
CA ASN A 136 7.84 -3.01 18.70
C ASN A 136 9.25 -3.58 18.43
N GLU A 137 9.35 -4.85 18.01
CA GLU A 137 10.58 -5.51 17.59
C GLU A 137 10.63 -5.71 16.06
N SER A 138 9.61 -5.28 15.31
CA SER A 138 9.62 -5.36 13.85
C SER A 138 10.75 -4.53 13.25
N SER A 139 11.36 -5.07 12.20
CA SER A 139 12.42 -4.38 11.44
C SER A 139 11.96 -3.10 10.75
N ILE A 140 10.65 -2.87 10.60
CA ILE A 140 10.13 -1.60 10.08
C ILE A 140 10.27 -0.47 11.12
N PHE A 141 10.29 -0.78 12.42
CA PHE A 141 10.45 0.20 13.50
C PHE A 141 11.88 0.23 14.08
N ASP A 142 12.85 -0.36 13.38
CA ASP A 142 14.26 -0.27 13.76
C ASP A 142 14.74 1.21 13.72
N PRO A 143 15.52 1.68 14.72
CA PRO A 143 15.93 3.08 14.82
C PRO A 143 17.07 3.47 13.86
N VAL A 144 17.64 2.52 13.10
CA VAL A 144 18.74 2.78 12.17
C VAL A 144 18.35 2.39 10.74
N TYR A 145 17.79 1.20 10.58
CA TYR A 145 17.40 0.59 9.32
C TYR A 145 15.87 0.48 9.19
N GLY A 146 15.12 1.29 9.93
CA GLY A 146 13.67 1.37 9.90
C GLY A 146 13.22 2.82 10.00
N PHE A 147 11.97 2.99 10.41
CA PHE A 147 11.28 4.28 10.45
C PHE A 147 11.26 4.91 11.85
N GLY A 148 12.01 4.36 12.80
CA GLY A 148 11.94 4.71 14.22
C GLY A 148 10.81 3.99 14.95
N GLY A 149 10.88 3.98 16.28
CA GLY A 149 10.02 3.23 17.18
C GLY A 149 8.71 3.93 17.52
N ASN A 150 8.27 3.71 18.76
CA ASN A 150 7.04 4.28 19.30
C ASN A 150 7.17 5.77 19.63
N GLY A 151 6.04 6.44 19.83
CA GLY A 151 5.99 7.82 20.28
C GLY A 151 6.39 8.01 21.76
N ALA A 152 6.87 9.20 22.08
CA ALA A 152 7.18 9.67 23.43
C ALA A 152 6.01 9.45 24.40
N GLY A 153 6.33 9.37 25.70
CA GLY A 153 5.31 9.25 26.76
C GLY A 153 4.65 7.88 26.87
N GLY A 154 5.26 6.85 26.27
CA GLY A 154 4.68 5.49 26.21
C GLY A 154 3.70 5.30 25.05
N GLY A 155 3.68 6.22 24.09
CA GLY A 155 2.80 6.22 22.93
C GLY A 155 1.98 7.50 22.81
N GLY A 156 1.59 7.83 21.57
CA GLY A 156 0.77 8.99 21.21
C GLY A 156 1.55 10.31 21.07
N GLY A 157 2.80 10.37 21.54
CA GLY A 157 3.70 11.49 21.33
C GLY A 157 4.52 11.40 20.04
N CYS A 158 5.41 12.37 19.82
CA CYS A 158 6.38 12.37 18.73
C CYS A 158 7.28 11.12 18.79
N ILE A 159 7.67 10.57 17.64
CA ILE A 159 8.77 9.60 17.61
C ILE A 159 10.07 10.26 18.12
N GLU A 160 10.84 9.54 18.94
CA GLU A 160 12.04 10.07 19.60
C GLU A 160 13.35 9.54 19.01
N ASP A 161 13.28 8.53 18.16
CA ASP A 161 14.41 7.88 17.50
C ASP A 161 14.15 7.65 16.00
N GLY A 162 15.15 7.09 15.32
CA GLY A 162 15.05 6.84 13.90
C GLY A 162 15.44 8.03 13.01
N PRO A 163 15.53 7.78 11.70
CA PRO A 163 15.89 8.81 10.71
C PRO A 163 14.90 9.99 10.66
N PHE A 164 13.66 9.77 11.12
CA PHE A 164 12.54 10.70 10.97
C PHE A 164 12.20 11.47 12.25
N ALA A 165 12.91 11.26 13.37
CA ALA A 165 12.60 11.87 14.68
C ALA A 165 12.52 13.41 14.66
N ASN A 166 13.30 14.05 13.78
CA ASN A 166 13.38 15.51 13.68
C ASN A 166 12.63 16.07 12.46
N VAL A 167 11.83 15.25 11.77
CA VAL A 167 10.98 15.73 10.67
C VAL A 167 9.85 16.59 11.25
N THR A 168 9.63 17.73 10.61
CA THR A 168 8.51 18.62 10.91
C THR A 168 7.56 18.61 9.72
N LEU A 169 6.28 18.37 9.99
CA LEU A 169 5.19 18.44 9.03
C LEU A 169 4.54 19.83 9.11
N HIS A 170 4.24 20.43 7.95
CA HIS A 170 3.82 21.84 7.89
C HIS A 170 2.35 22.06 7.51
N ILE A 171 1.66 20.97 7.12
CA ILE A 171 0.29 20.98 6.68
C ILE A 171 -0.46 19.89 7.45
N ASN A 172 -1.70 20.17 7.85
CA ASN A 172 -2.63 19.20 8.40
C ASN A 172 -4.04 19.50 7.86
N LYS A 173 -5.04 18.68 8.19
CA LYS A 173 -6.41 18.80 7.65
C LYS A 173 -7.12 20.10 8.03
N THR A 174 -6.61 20.82 9.02
CA THR A 174 -7.20 22.08 9.51
C THR A 174 -6.39 23.33 9.14
N SER A 175 -5.14 23.18 8.70
CA SER A 175 -4.23 24.30 8.51
C SER A 175 -3.12 23.98 7.51
N THR A 176 -2.85 24.92 6.61
CA THR A 176 -1.63 24.94 5.78
C THR A 176 -0.45 25.66 6.45
N GLU A 177 -0.62 26.11 7.69
CA GLU A 177 0.41 26.73 8.52
C GLU A 177 0.53 25.97 9.84
N ALA A 178 0.76 24.66 9.75
CA ALA A 178 1.01 23.81 10.91
C ALA A 178 2.52 23.64 11.15
N ASN A 179 2.88 23.17 12.35
CA ASN A 179 4.21 22.64 12.66
C ASN A 179 4.02 21.57 13.72
N TYR A 180 4.26 20.32 13.35
CA TYR A 180 4.10 19.18 14.23
C TYR A 180 5.01 18.04 13.81
N CYS A 181 5.18 17.07 14.71
CA CYS A 181 6.01 15.90 14.53
C CYS A 181 5.19 14.71 14.03
N ILE A 182 5.86 13.70 13.51
CA ILE A 182 5.28 12.36 13.31
C ILE A 182 5.03 11.76 14.70
N SER A 183 3.80 11.40 15.01
CA SER A 183 3.42 10.75 16.27
C SER A 183 3.04 9.30 16.05
N ARG A 184 3.37 8.42 17.00
CA ARG A 184 3.05 6.98 16.93
C ARG A 184 2.56 6.45 18.25
N ASN A 185 1.72 5.42 18.17
CA ASN A 185 1.23 4.69 19.34
C ASN A 185 1.12 3.20 18.96
N LEU A 186 2.27 2.53 18.87
CA LEU A 186 2.35 1.16 18.36
C LEU A 186 1.38 0.24 19.12
N ASN A 187 0.49 -0.43 18.39
CA ASN A 187 -0.57 -1.25 18.94
C ASN A 187 -0.57 -2.68 18.36
N GLN A 188 -0.16 -3.65 19.18
CA GLN A 188 -0.16 -5.06 18.78
C GLN A 188 -1.57 -5.58 18.52
N ASP A 189 -2.57 -5.15 19.29
CA ASP A 189 -3.95 -5.66 19.17
C ASP A 189 -4.56 -5.29 17.81
N ASP A 190 -4.16 -4.15 17.23
CA ASP A 190 -4.57 -3.75 15.89
C ASP A 190 -3.79 -4.54 14.82
N LEU A 191 -2.48 -4.78 15.02
CA LEU A 191 -1.70 -5.66 14.12
C LEU A 191 -2.27 -7.07 14.07
N ASP A 192 -2.83 -7.58 15.15
CA ASP A 192 -3.48 -8.91 15.19
C ASP A 192 -4.64 -9.01 14.17
N GLN A 193 -5.20 -7.89 13.70
CA GLN A 193 -6.21 -7.86 12.63
C GLN A 193 -5.62 -8.02 11.22
N ALA A 194 -4.30 -7.90 11.05
CA ALA A 194 -3.60 -8.23 9.79
C ALA A 194 -3.38 -9.75 9.61
N ASN A 195 -4.08 -10.58 10.39
CA ASN A 195 -3.95 -12.03 10.32
C ASN A 195 -4.41 -12.60 8.97
N THR A 196 -3.88 -13.79 8.65
CA THR A 196 -4.20 -14.50 7.40
C THR A 196 -5.68 -14.86 7.21
N THR A 197 -6.49 -14.90 8.28
CA THR A 197 -7.93 -15.18 8.17
C THR A 197 -8.66 -14.01 7.52
N ASN A 198 -8.40 -12.78 8.00
CA ASN A 198 -9.01 -11.57 7.45
C ASN A 198 -8.58 -11.34 5.99
N ILE A 199 -7.32 -11.64 5.66
CA ILE A 199 -6.81 -11.58 4.28
C ILE A 199 -7.49 -12.64 3.40
N ALA A 200 -7.57 -13.89 3.87
CA ALA A 200 -8.19 -14.97 3.11
C ALA A 200 -9.69 -14.72 2.84
N GLU A 201 -10.38 -14.06 3.78
CA GLU A 201 -11.76 -13.61 3.58
C GLU A 201 -11.87 -12.66 2.39
N CYS A 202 -11.06 -11.61 2.33
CA CYS A 202 -11.11 -10.65 1.24
C CYS A 202 -10.68 -11.26 -0.11
N MET A 203 -9.69 -12.16 -0.09
CA MET A 203 -9.24 -12.89 -1.28
C MET A 203 -10.32 -13.82 -1.88
N ALA A 204 -11.29 -14.26 -1.08
CA ALA A 204 -12.34 -15.18 -1.50
C ALA A 204 -13.45 -14.52 -2.34
N TYR A 205 -13.58 -13.20 -2.32
CA TYR A 205 -14.55 -12.48 -3.14
C TYR A 205 -14.11 -12.46 -4.61
N SER A 206 -14.96 -12.91 -5.52
CA SER A 206 -14.64 -12.97 -6.97
C SER A 206 -14.97 -11.69 -7.75
N ASN A 207 -15.58 -10.70 -7.09
CA ASN A 207 -15.99 -9.44 -7.69
C ASN A 207 -15.28 -8.28 -6.99
N TYR A 208 -14.77 -7.34 -7.79
CA TYR A 208 -14.01 -6.19 -7.31
C TYR A 208 -14.76 -5.41 -6.23
N THR A 209 -16.04 -5.06 -6.43
CA THR A 209 -16.79 -4.21 -5.49
C THR A 209 -16.80 -4.81 -4.09
N THR A 210 -17.16 -6.08 -3.96
CA THR A 210 -17.15 -6.75 -2.65
C THR A 210 -15.74 -6.97 -2.09
N ALA A 211 -14.75 -7.18 -2.96
CA ALA A 211 -13.38 -7.40 -2.54
C ALA A 211 -12.75 -6.12 -1.96
N TRP A 212 -12.84 -4.98 -2.65
CA TRP A 212 -12.24 -3.73 -2.16
C TRP A 212 -12.94 -3.23 -0.90
N GLU A 213 -14.26 -3.42 -0.76
CA GLU A 213 -15.00 -3.10 0.47
C GLU A 213 -14.45 -3.91 1.66
N CYS A 214 -14.11 -5.18 1.45
CA CYS A 214 -13.47 -6.02 2.46
C CYS A 214 -12.06 -5.52 2.81
N TRP A 215 -11.24 -5.21 1.79
CA TRP A 215 -9.87 -4.71 1.99
C TRP A 215 -9.83 -3.40 2.76
N ASN A 216 -10.80 -2.51 2.53
CA ASN A 216 -10.97 -1.24 3.25
C ASN A 216 -11.28 -1.44 4.75
N GLY A 217 -11.73 -2.65 5.15
CA GLY A 217 -11.99 -3.04 6.53
C GLY A 217 -10.71 -3.42 7.29
N TYR A 218 -10.68 -4.62 7.89
CA TYR A 218 -9.60 -5.03 8.78
C TYR A 218 -8.20 -4.98 8.15
N PRO A 219 -7.94 -5.46 6.92
CA PRO A 219 -6.58 -5.43 6.37
C PRO A 219 -5.98 -4.01 6.28
N HIS A 220 -6.77 -3.04 5.80
CA HIS A 220 -6.34 -1.63 5.78
C HIS A 220 -6.31 -1.01 7.18
N GLY A 221 -7.36 -1.23 7.98
CA GLY A 221 -7.43 -0.71 9.34
C GLY A 221 -6.34 -1.24 10.28
N ALA A 222 -5.86 -2.47 10.06
CA ALA A 222 -4.85 -3.12 10.89
C ALA A 222 -3.50 -2.39 10.81
N GLY A 223 -2.96 -2.14 9.62
CA GLY A 223 -1.71 -1.41 9.47
C GLY A 223 -1.78 0.02 10.01
N HIS A 224 -2.88 0.73 9.73
CA HIS A 224 -3.14 2.06 10.29
C HIS A 224 -3.22 2.07 11.83
N GLY A 225 -4.00 1.15 12.41
CA GLY A 225 -4.14 1.02 13.86
C GLY A 225 -2.86 0.55 14.55
N ALA A 226 -2.12 -0.36 13.91
CA ALA A 226 -0.88 -0.91 14.43
C ALA A 226 0.19 0.17 14.61
N VAL A 227 0.36 1.08 13.66
CA VAL A 227 1.30 2.22 13.85
C VAL A 227 0.75 3.23 14.87
N GLY A 228 -0.56 3.45 14.86
CA GLY A 228 -1.23 4.38 15.76
C GLY A 228 -0.82 5.85 15.52
N GLY A 229 -1.19 6.74 16.45
CA GLY A 229 -0.79 8.15 16.37
C GLY A 229 -1.27 8.82 15.08
N LEU A 230 -0.36 9.39 14.30
CA LEU A 230 -0.67 10.04 13.03
C LEU A 230 -1.30 9.06 12.02
N MET A 231 -0.84 7.81 11.99
CA MET A 231 -1.39 6.77 11.11
C MET A 231 -2.85 6.39 11.42
N SER A 232 -3.37 6.73 12.61
CA SER A 232 -4.79 6.52 12.94
C SER A 232 -5.73 7.56 12.35
N ASP A 233 -5.21 8.69 11.87
CA ASP A 233 -6.03 9.70 11.21
C ASP A 233 -6.19 9.36 9.72
N PRO A 234 -7.39 9.00 9.23
CA PRO A 234 -7.57 8.56 7.85
C PRO A 234 -7.31 9.66 6.81
N ILE A 235 -7.16 10.92 7.23
CA ILE A 235 -6.92 12.06 6.34
C ILE A 235 -5.45 12.45 6.34
N GLU A 236 -4.79 12.35 7.50
CA GLU A 236 -3.40 12.81 7.71
C GLU A 236 -2.38 11.65 7.79
N SER A 237 -2.81 10.40 7.75
CA SER A 237 -1.97 9.21 7.96
C SER A 237 -0.71 9.18 7.09
N ASN A 238 -0.79 9.67 5.85
CA ASN A 238 0.34 9.71 4.94
C ASN A 238 1.45 10.71 5.31
N GLY A 239 1.27 11.49 6.39
CA GLY A 239 2.36 12.26 7.00
C GLY A 239 3.39 11.37 7.69
N ASP A 240 3.03 10.12 8.04
CA ASP A 240 3.98 9.09 8.48
C ASP A 240 4.47 8.28 7.26
N PRO A 241 5.80 8.18 7.03
CA PRO A 241 6.35 7.47 5.87
C PRO A 241 6.03 5.96 5.83
N THR A 242 5.64 5.35 6.96
CA THR A 242 5.19 3.95 6.98
C THR A 242 3.89 3.73 6.20
N PHE A 243 3.10 4.79 5.97
CA PHE A 243 1.90 4.78 5.12
C PHE A 243 2.15 4.15 3.76
N PHE A 244 3.23 4.56 3.08
CA PHE A 244 3.50 4.10 1.73
C PHE A 244 3.86 2.60 1.69
N LEU A 245 4.48 2.07 2.75
CA LEU A 245 4.81 0.65 2.85
C LEU A 245 3.57 -0.19 3.17
N HIS A 246 2.68 0.33 4.02
CA HIS A 246 1.36 -0.26 4.28
C HIS A 246 0.53 -0.35 2.99
N HIS A 247 0.40 0.76 2.26
CA HIS A 247 -0.38 0.78 1.02
C HIS A 247 0.28 0.00 -0.13
N ALA A 248 1.61 -0.13 -0.15
CA ALA A 248 2.29 -1.05 -1.08
C ALA A 248 1.96 -2.52 -0.76
N TRP A 249 1.71 -2.87 0.50
CA TRP A 249 1.25 -4.22 0.87
C TRP A 249 -0.20 -4.47 0.46
N LEU A 250 -1.10 -3.50 0.67
CA LEU A 250 -2.48 -3.60 0.16
C LEU A 250 -2.52 -3.69 -1.37
N ASP A 251 -1.65 -2.93 -2.05
CA ASP A 251 -1.51 -3.01 -3.50
C ASP A 251 -1.01 -4.38 -3.97
N LYS A 252 -0.07 -4.99 -3.24
CA LYS A 252 0.37 -6.37 -3.45
C LYS A 252 -0.80 -7.35 -3.32
N MET A 253 -1.60 -7.24 -2.25
CA MET A 253 -2.77 -8.10 -2.04
C MET A 253 -3.80 -7.95 -3.16
N TRP A 254 -4.05 -6.72 -3.61
CA TRP A 254 -4.93 -6.48 -4.76
C TRP A 254 -4.36 -7.08 -6.06
N ALA A 255 -3.06 -6.95 -6.34
CA ALA A 255 -2.44 -7.57 -7.51
C ALA A 255 -2.51 -9.11 -7.48
N GLU A 256 -2.35 -9.72 -6.31
CA GLU A 256 -2.54 -11.16 -6.11
C GLU A 256 -4.01 -11.56 -6.30
N TRP A 257 -4.95 -10.77 -5.82
CA TRP A 257 -6.38 -10.96 -6.05
C TRP A 257 -6.71 -10.92 -7.55
N GLN A 258 -6.20 -9.92 -8.28
CA GLN A 258 -6.38 -9.83 -9.75
C GLN A 258 -5.85 -11.09 -10.43
N THR A 259 -4.69 -11.60 -10.00
CA THR A 259 -4.09 -12.83 -10.53
C THR A 259 -4.96 -14.06 -10.23
N ALA A 260 -5.46 -14.19 -8.99
CA ALA A 260 -6.32 -15.30 -8.57
C ALA A 260 -7.64 -15.37 -9.36
N TRP A 261 -8.16 -14.21 -9.78
CA TRP A 261 -9.40 -14.08 -10.55
C TRP A 261 -9.17 -13.87 -12.05
N GLY A 262 -8.05 -14.39 -12.58
CA GLY A 262 -7.83 -14.54 -14.01
C GLY A 262 -7.29 -13.31 -14.73
N ASN A 263 -6.66 -12.38 -14.00
CA ASN A 263 -6.12 -11.12 -14.51
C ASN A 263 -7.20 -10.25 -15.17
N ASN A 264 -8.38 -10.16 -14.55
CA ASN A 264 -9.43 -9.28 -15.02
C ASN A 264 -9.12 -7.82 -14.66
N TYR A 265 -8.34 -7.15 -15.52
CA TYR A 265 -7.98 -5.73 -15.39
C TYR A 265 -9.12 -4.76 -15.76
N SER A 266 -10.34 -5.26 -15.98
CA SER A 266 -11.52 -4.44 -16.26
C SER A 266 -12.57 -4.44 -15.16
N ASP A 267 -12.38 -5.25 -14.10
CA ASP A 267 -13.30 -5.28 -12.96
C ASP A 267 -13.08 -4.06 -12.07
N ILE A 268 -14.06 -3.16 -12.06
CA ILE A 268 -14.08 -1.94 -11.26
C ILE A 268 -15.54 -1.60 -10.92
N GLY A 269 -15.78 -1.08 -9.72
CA GLY A 269 -17.11 -0.66 -9.32
C GLY A 269 -17.15 -0.15 -7.89
N GLY A 270 -18.22 0.57 -7.56
CA GLY A 270 -18.37 1.29 -6.30
C GLY A 270 -18.70 2.77 -6.55
N PRO A 271 -19.01 3.53 -5.49
CA PRO A 271 -19.40 4.92 -5.63
C PRO A 271 -18.17 5.81 -5.87
N ASN A 272 -18.37 6.97 -6.51
CA ASN A 272 -17.31 8.00 -6.60
C ASN A 272 -17.21 8.86 -5.34
N VAL A 273 -18.27 8.90 -4.55
CA VAL A 273 -18.33 9.70 -3.32
C VAL A 273 -18.60 8.78 -2.13
N PRO A 274 -17.87 8.95 -1.02
CA PRO A 274 -18.12 8.17 0.19
C PRO A 274 -19.55 8.40 0.72
N PRO A 275 -20.10 7.46 1.50
CA PRO A 275 -21.34 7.71 2.23
C PRO A 275 -21.26 8.96 3.10
N GLU A 276 -22.36 9.74 3.17
CA GLU A 276 -22.40 11.02 3.90
C GLU A 276 -21.96 10.89 5.37
N TYR A 277 -22.38 9.82 6.06
CA TYR A 277 -22.00 9.58 7.45
C TYR A 277 -20.49 9.39 7.65
N ILE A 278 -19.77 8.87 6.65
CA ILE A 278 -18.30 8.73 6.70
C ILE A 278 -17.65 10.12 6.60
N ILE A 279 -18.13 10.94 5.66
CA ILE A 279 -17.65 12.31 5.44
C ILE A 279 -17.83 13.14 6.73
N GLU A 280 -19.03 13.08 7.31
CA GLU A 280 -19.36 13.77 8.57
C GLU A 280 -18.50 13.29 9.74
N SER A 281 -18.31 11.97 9.88
CA SER A 281 -17.49 11.40 10.96
C SER A 281 -16.01 11.78 10.86
N SER A 282 -15.53 12.07 9.64
CA SER A 282 -14.17 12.53 9.37
C SER A 282 -14.00 14.04 9.54
N GLY A 283 -15.09 14.76 9.85
CA GLY A 283 -15.10 16.22 9.98
C GLY A 283 -14.89 16.95 8.65
N LEU A 284 -15.14 16.29 7.53
CA LEU A 284 -14.96 16.86 6.19
C LEU A 284 -16.29 17.35 5.61
N GLY A 285 -16.21 18.27 4.65
CA GLY A 285 -17.35 18.65 3.81
C GLY A 285 -17.55 17.67 2.66
N PHE A 286 -18.74 17.69 2.05
CA PHE A 286 -18.99 16.98 0.80
C PHE A 286 -17.99 17.42 -0.29
N PRO A 287 -17.49 16.50 -1.17
CA PRO A 287 -16.55 16.86 -2.23
C PRO A 287 -17.04 18.03 -3.08
N SER A 288 -16.17 19.01 -3.29
CA SER A 288 -16.48 20.17 -4.13
C SER A 288 -16.61 19.77 -5.59
N ALA A 289 -17.28 20.61 -6.38
CA ALA A 289 -17.34 20.45 -7.84
C ALA A 289 -15.93 20.37 -8.46
N SER A 290 -14.92 21.06 -7.89
CA SER A 290 -13.54 20.97 -8.39
C SER A 290 -12.93 19.56 -8.31
N ILE A 291 -13.39 18.72 -7.38
CA ILE A 291 -12.97 17.32 -7.26
C ILE A 291 -13.81 16.44 -8.21
N LEU A 292 -15.12 16.68 -8.24
CA LEU A 292 -16.06 15.82 -8.99
C LEU A 292 -16.06 16.07 -10.50
N ASP A 293 -15.90 17.31 -10.96
CA ASP A 293 -16.03 17.70 -12.36
C ASP A 293 -14.91 17.13 -13.25
N TYR A 294 -13.79 16.71 -12.64
CA TYR A 294 -12.62 16.19 -13.34
C TYR A 294 -12.48 14.67 -13.23
N ASN A 295 -13.44 13.98 -12.60
CA ASN A 295 -13.29 12.56 -12.32
C ASN A 295 -13.35 11.66 -13.56
N GLY A 296 -13.84 12.12 -14.71
CA GLY A 296 -13.91 11.31 -15.94
C GLY A 296 -15.03 10.27 -15.99
N ASP A 297 -15.88 10.19 -14.95
CA ASP A 297 -16.98 9.24 -14.84
C ASP A 297 -18.33 9.83 -15.29
N GLY A 298 -19.32 8.93 -15.41
CA GLY A 298 -20.70 9.30 -15.68
C GLY A 298 -21.36 10.05 -14.51
N PRO A 299 -22.54 10.65 -14.74
CA PRO A 299 -23.27 11.40 -13.72
C PRO A 299 -23.91 10.53 -12.62
N ASP A 300 -23.77 9.21 -12.68
CA ASP A 300 -24.46 8.22 -11.85
C ASP A 300 -23.71 7.82 -10.56
N ASN A 301 -22.71 8.61 -10.15
CA ASN A 301 -21.88 8.35 -8.97
C ASN A 301 -21.30 6.92 -8.96
N HIS A 302 -20.80 6.47 -10.10
CA HIS A 302 -20.22 5.14 -10.26
C HIS A 302 -18.81 5.23 -10.84
N THR A 303 -17.86 4.58 -10.16
CA THR A 303 -16.47 4.54 -10.61
C THR A 303 -16.33 3.71 -11.88
N SER A 304 -15.64 4.23 -12.89
CA SER A 304 -15.35 3.51 -14.12
C SER A 304 -13.84 3.46 -14.42
N LEU A 305 -13.47 2.70 -15.44
CA LEU A 305 -12.08 2.67 -15.93
C LEU A 305 -11.60 4.01 -16.48
N ASN A 306 -12.52 4.91 -16.85
CA ASN A 306 -12.18 6.25 -17.33
C ASN A 306 -11.90 7.22 -16.17
N HIS A 307 -12.09 6.79 -14.93
CA HIS A 307 -11.92 7.65 -13.78
C HIS A 307 -10.50 8.20 -13.72
N VAL A 308 -10.35 9.51 -13.57
CA VAL A 308 -9.07 10.20 -13.61
C VAL A 308 -8.46 10.27 -12.21
N LEU A 309 -7.23 9.77 -12.09
CA LEU A 309 -6.40 9.82 -10.90
C LEU A 309 -5.38 10.94 -11.06
N TRP A 310 -5.32 11.84 -10.08
CA TRP A 310 -4.46 13.02 -10.11
C TRP A 310 -3.76 13.24 -8.77
N MET A 311 -2.56 13.82 -8.85
CA MET A 311 -1.63 13.97 -7.72
C MET A 311 -1.14 15.42 -7.60
N ASP A 312 -2.05 16.39 -7.70
CA ASP A 312 -1.79 17.84 -7.58
C ASP A 312 -0.64 18.40 -8.44
N ASN A 313 -0.45 17.82 -9.62
CA ASN A 313 0.64 18.11 -10.56
C ASN A 313 2.04 17.67 -10.07
N ILE A 314 2.11 16.73 -9.12
CA ILE A 314 3.36 16.04 -8.74
C ILE A 314 3.81 15.13 -9.89
N VAL A 315 2.86 14.41 -10.49
CA VAL A 315 3.01 13.57 -11.68
C VAL A 315 1.82 13.79 -12.63
N ASP A 316 1.94 13.33 -13.87
CA ASP A 316 0.87 13.41 -14.86
C ASP A 316 -0.38 12.64 -14.41
N ASN A 317 -1.55 13.14 -14.80
CA ASN A 317 -2.81 12.46 -14.55
C ASN A 317 -2.91 11.19 -15.38
N VAL A 318 -3.49 10.15 -14.78
CA VAL A 318 -3.74 8.85 -15.43
C VAL A 318 -5.19 8.46 -15.22
N THR A 319 -5.67 7.46 -15.94
CA THR A 319 -6.98 6.85 -15.67
C THR A 319 -6.83 5.59 -14.84
N ILE A 320 -7.93 5.12 -14.24
CA ILE A 320 -7.94 3.79 -13.60
C ILE A 320 -7.46 2.73 -14.59
N ALA A 321 -7.91 2.77 -15.86
CA ALA A 321 -7.50 1.82 -16.90
C ALA A 321 -5.97 1.71 -17.02
N ASP A 322 -5.25 2.81 -16.86
CA ASP A 322 -3.79 2.87 -16.99
C ASP A 322 -3.06 2.16 -15.83
N VAL A 323 -3.70 2.00 -14.68
CA VAL A 323 -3.10 1.45 -13.45
C VAL A 323 -3.62 0.07 -13.05
N MET A 324 -4.58 -0.49 -13.80
CA MET A 324 -5.15 -1.80 -13.49
C MET A 324 -4.14 -2.95 -13.61
N GLU A 325 -3.21 -2.88 -14.56
CA GLU A 325 -2.17 -3.90 -14.76
C GLU A 325 -0.85 -3.46 -14.07
N LEU A 326 -0.44 -4.18 -13.02
CA LEU A 326 0.79 -3.89 -12.26
C LEU A 326 2.04 -3.86 -13.17
N GLY A 327 2.11 -4.76 -14.14
CA GLY A 327 3.20 -4.84 -15.13
C GLY A 327 3.04 -3.92 -16.35
N GLY A 328 1.96 -3.13 -16.41
CA GLY A 328 1.71 -2.17 -17.49
C GLY A 328 2.73 -1.03 -17.52
N SER A 329 2.75 -0.23 -18.58
CA SER A 329 3.74 0.86 -18.75
C SER A 329 3.67 1.94 -17.66
N THR A 330 2.51 2.17 -17.08
CA THR A 330 2.29 3.23 -16.08
C THR A 330 2.84 2.86 -14.72
N ILE A 331 2.54 1.64 -14.25
CA ILE A 331 2.98 1.16 -12.94
C ILE A 331 4.37 0.52 -13.02
N CYS A 332 4.60 -0.30 -14.05
CA CYS A 332 5.88 -0.96 -14.32
C CYS A 332 6.51 -1.59 -13.07
N ALA A 333 5.75 -2.42 -12.36
CA ALA A 333 6.21 -3.07 -11.14
C ALA A 333 5.86 -4.56 -11.08
N GLU A 334 6.55 -5.27 -10.20
CA GLU A 334 6.18 -6.59 -9.71
C GLU A 334 6.45 -6.66 -8.20
N TYR A 335 5.69 -7.50 -7.50
CA TYR A 335 5.99 -7.87 -6.12
C TYR A 335 6.75 -9.20 -6.11
N ILE A 336 7.85 -9.26 -5.36
CA ILE A 336 8.70 -10.45 -5.20
C ILE A 336 8.95 -10.83 -3.75
#